data_AF-A0A0R3PLR1-F1
#
_entry.id   AF-A0A0R3PLR1-F1
#
_cell.length_a   1.000
_cell.length_b   1.000
_cell.length_c   1.000
_cell.angle_alpha   90.00
_cell.angle_beta   90.00
_cell.angle_gamma   90.00
#
_symmetry.space_group_name_H-M   'P 1'
#
loop_
_entity.id
_entity.type
_entity.pdbx_description
1 polymer ?
#
loop_
_entity_poly.entity_id
_entity_poly.type
_entity_poly.pdbx_seq_one_letter_code
_entity_poly.pdbx_strand_id
1 'polypeptide(L)'
;MIFLRNALRWQITYYGNISQATGEDWSNSPLVVIGIIDVIPQFIHQCVPSKNPNCFLIAFAINSSLFPLLAGDAAVYLNNSFVAKTKVKNVSFTCCLGVDPALNVDYKPVKKYHEQVGLISKISSTVYEKVIVVRNSRRDSVLLTIKEQIPCSTDEKIKVRMEGSKLDNGILEWTVVIHSGKSTELHVKWAIEHPKDEIVRIVERR
;
A
#
# COMPACT_ATOMS: atom_id res chain seq x y z
N MET A 1 2.59 27.59 -2.11
CA MET A 1 1.31 27.96 -1.48
C MET A 1 0.58 26.66 -1.12
N ILE A 2 0.76 26.19 0.11
CA ILE A 2 0.18 24.94 0.61
C ILE A 2 -1.28 25.23 0.95
N PHE A 3 -2.22 24.59 0.25
CA PHE A 3 -3.65 24.72 0.52
C PHE A 3 -3.98 24.13 1.90
N LEU A 4 -4.07 25.00 2.92
CA LEU A 4 -4.82 24.72 4.15
C LEU A 4 -6.32 24.79 3.82
N ARG A 5 -6.86 23.75 3.17
CA ARG A 5 -8.32 23.53 3.17
C ARG A 5 -8.66 22.98 4.55
N ASN A 6 -9.54 23.67 5.28
CA ASN A 6 -10.22 23.26 6.52
C ASN A 6 -9.64 21.99 7.15
N ALA A 7 -8.85 22.14 8.22
CA ALA A 7 -8.31 21.01 8.96
C ALA A 7 -9.46 20.11 9.43
N LEU A 8 -9.74 19.06 8.66
CA LEU A 8 -10.69 18.02 9.01
C LEU A 8 -10.16 17.42 10.31
N ARG A 9 -10.84 17.70 11.42
CA ARG A 9 -10.53 17.07 12.70
C ARG A 9 -11.13 15.68 12.68
N TRP A 10 -10.27 14.67 12.80
CA TRP A 10 -10.69 13.28 12.86
C TRP A 10 -10.69 12.84 14.29
N GLN A 11 -11.72 12.09 14.66
CA GLN A 11 -11.88 11.56 16.00
C GLN A 11 -11.72 10.05 15.95
N ILE A 12 -10.82 9.54 16.79
CA ILE A 12 -10.64 8.10 16.99
C ILE A 12 -11.26 7.74 18.33
N THR A 13 -12.14 6.74 18.31
CA THR A 13 -12.73 6.17 19.52
C THR A 13 -12.15 4.78 19.72
N TYR A 14 -11.44 4.60 20.84
CA TYR A 14 -10.87 3.33 21.25
C TYR A 14 -11.86 2.56 22.09
N TYR A 15 -11.98 1.29 21.78
CA TYR A 15 -12.75 0.35 22.58
C TYR A 15 -11.80 -0.65 23.21
N GLY A 16 -12.09 -1.08 24.44
CA GLY A 16 -11.44 -2.26 24.98
C GLY A 16 -12.37 -3.09 25.83
N ASN A 17 -11.91 -4.29 26.11
CA ASN A 17 -12.58 -5.23 26.99
C ASN A 17 -12.22 -4.90 28.43
N ILE A 18 -13.23 -4.82 29.29
CA ILE A 18 -13.02 -4.82 30.74
C ILE A 18 -12.93 -6.28 31.18
N SER A 19 -11.84 -6.65 31.85
CA SER A 19 -11.74 -7.91 32.58
C SER A 19 -11.41 -7.60 34.04
N GLN A 20 -12.17 -8.16 34.98
CA GLN A 20 -11.88 -8.07 36.40
C GLN A 20 -11.47 -9.44 36.95
N ALA A 21 -10.57 -9.46 37.94
CA ALA A 21 -10.07 -10.68 38.57
C ALA A 21 -11.02 -11.28 39.64
N THR A 22 -12.30 -10.91 39.61
CA THR A 22 -13.31 -11.28 40.64
C THR A 22 -13.98 -12.64 40.38
N GLY A 23 -13.64 -13.35 39.31
CA GLY A 23 -14.18 -14.69 39.02
C GLY A 23 -15.56 -14.70 38.35
N GLU A 24 -16.09 -13.53 37.98
CA GLU A 24 -17.32 -13.40 37.19
C GLU A 24 -17.04 -13.58 35.68
N ASP A 25 -17.97 -14.21 34.95
CA ASP A 25 -17.87 -14.40 33.51
C ASP A 25 -18.42 -13.18 32.75
N TRP A 26 -17.49 -12.38 32.24
CA TRP A 26 -17.76 -11.18 31.45
C TRP A 26 -17.49 -11.39 29.95
N SER A 27 -17.52 -12.63 29.47
CA SER A 27 -17.23 -12.98 28.07
C SER A 27 -18.10 -12.26 27.03
N ASN A 28 -19.26 -11.73 27.43
CA ASN A 28 -20.19 -10.93 26.61
C ASN A 28 -20.32 -9.46 27.04
N SER A 29 -19.37 -8.93 27.81
CA SER A 29 -19.42 -7.53 28.26
C SER A 29 -19.35 -6.55 27.08
N PRO A 30 -20.16 -5.48 27.08
CA PRO A 30 -20.12 -4.49 26.01
C PRO A 30 -18.77 -3.76 26.00
N LEU A 31 -18.28 -3.47 24.79
CA LEU A 31 -17.10 -2.65 24.58
C LEU A 31 -17.29 -1.27 25.22
N VAL A 32 -16.32 -0.84 26.03
CA VAL A 32 -16.32 0.50 26.63
C VAL A 32 -15.36 1.43 25.91
N VAL A 33 -15.71 2.71 25.83
CA VAL A 33 -14.82 3.73 25.30
C VAL A 33 -13.71 3.99 26.31
N ILE A 34 -12.46 3.73 25.91
CA ILE A 34 -11.27 3.93 26.74
C ILE A 34 -10.67 5.32 26.51
N GLY A 35 -10.86 5.88 25.31
CA GLY A 35 -10.32 7.20 24.99
C GLY A 35 -10.84 7.74 23.66
N ILE A 36 -10.86 9.07 23.58
CA ILE A 36 -11.19 9.83 22.38
C ILE A 36 -10.01 10.74 22.10
N ILE A 37 -9.44 10.63 20.90
CA ILE A 37 -8.27 11.42 20.50
C ILE A 37 -8.58 12.10 19.17
N ASP A 38 -8.36 13.42 19.16
CA ASP A 38 -8.41 14.23 17.96
C ASP A 38 -7.06 14.23 17.25
N VAL A 39 -7.08 14.01 15.94
CA VAL A 39 -5.88 13.95 15.11
C VAL A 39 -6.10 14.71 13.80
N ILE A 40 -5.00 15.15 13.20
CA ILE A 40 -4.98 15.76 11.87
C ILE A 40 -4.44 14.71 10.89
N PRO A 41 -5.28 14.11 10.03
CA PRO A 41 -4.79 13.12 9.09
C PRO A 41 -4.12 13.78 7.88
N GLN A 42 -3.18 13.02 7.33
CA GLN A 42 -2.70 13.18 5.98
C GLN A 42 -3.40 12.17 5.08
N PHE A 43 -3.73 12.59 3.86
CA PHE A 43 -4.36 11.73 2.88
C PHE A 43 -3.37 11.37 1.80
N ILE A 44 -3.28 10.08 1.52
CA ILE A 44 -2.52 9.55 0.38
C ILE A 44 -3.43 8.59 -0.38
N HIS A 45 -3.24 8.50 -1.69
CA HIS A 45 -3.84 7.42 -2.45
C HIS A 45 -2.85 6.28 -2.59
N GLN A 46 -3.35 5.05 -2.56
CA GLN A 46 -2.52 3.86 -2.72
C GLN A 46 -3.17 2.85 -3.67
N CYS A 47 -2.38 2.18 -4.50
CA CYS A 47 -2.83 1.07 -5.34
C CYS A 47 -1.77 -0.02 -5.44
N VAL A 48 -2.23 -1.27 -5.50
CA VAL A 48 -1.41 -2.47 -5.77
C VAL A 48 -2.00 -3.13 -7.02
N PRO A 49 -1.64 -2.67 -8.23
CA PRO A 49 -2.36 -3.02 -9.46
C PRO A 49 -2.42 -4.52 -9.76
N SER A 50 -1.37 -5.27 -9.40
CA SER A 50 -1.33 -6.73 -9.51
C SER A 50 -2.40 -7.45 -8.68
N LYS A 51 -2.87 -6.86 -7.58
CA LYS A 51 -3.93 -7.42 -6.73
C LYS A 51 -5.30 -6.81 -7.04
N ASN A 52 -5.35 -5.49 -7.18
CA ASN A 52 -6.55 -4.73 -7.46
C ASN A 52 -6.16 -3.38 -8.10
N PRO A 53 -6.63 -3.08 -9.32
CA PRO A 53 -6.32 -1.81 -10.00
C PRO A 53 -7.09 -0.60 -9.43
N ASN A 54 -7.96 -0.78 -8.43
CA ASN A 54 -8.62 0.35 -7.79
C ASN A 54 -7.65 1.12 -6.87
N CYS A 55 -7.64 2.45 -7.00
CA CYS A 55 -6.95 3.33 -6.07
C CYS A 55 -7.78 3.54 -4.80
N PHE A 56 -7.17 3.36 -3.64
CA PHE A 56 -7.81 3.56 -2.35
C PHE A 56 -7.33 4.88 -1.73
N LEU A 57 -8.26 5.65 -1.18
CA LEU A 57 -7.94 6.80 -0.34
C LEU A 57 -7.58 6.30 1.05
N ILE A 58 -6.37 6.62 1.50
CA ILE A 58 -5.82 6.22 2.78
C ILE A 58 -5.66 7.47 3.64
N ALA A 59 -6.26 7.45 4.83
CA ALA A 59 -5.94 8.40 5.89
C ALA A 59 -4.82 7.82 6.75
N PHE A 60 -3.79 8.63 6.99
CA PHE A 60 -2.71 8.35 7.92
C PHE A 60 -2.67 9.45 8.96
N ALA A 61 -2.57 9.09 10.23
CA ALA A 61 -2.21 10.08 11.25
C ALA A 61 -1.28 9.49 12.30
N ILE A 62 -0.51 10.40 12.87
CA ILE A 62 0.40 10.15 13.99
C ILE A 62 -0.31 10.58 15.25
N ASN A 63 -0.16 9.80 16.32
CA ASN A 63 -0.65 10.19 17.63
C ASN A 63 0.10 11.44 18.11
N SER A 64 -0.58 12.57 18.14
CA SER A 64 -0.06 13.84 18.68
C SER A 64 -0.53 14.11 20.12
N SER A 65 -1.20 13.16 20.77
CA SER A 65 -1.68 13.33 22.14
C SER A 65 -0.58 13.03 23.17
N LEU A 66 -0.80 13.45 24.42
CA LEU A 66 0.09 13.17 25.55
C LEU A 66 0.02 11.69 26.01
N PHE A 67 -0.90 10.90 25.47
CA PHE A 67 -1.17 9.54 25.90
C PHE A 67 -0.82 8.55 24.78
N PRO A 68 -0.15 7.40 25.08
CA PRO A 68 0.10 6.38 24.08
C PRO A 68 -1.21 5.77 23.58
N LEU A 69 -1.26 5.42 22.29
CA LEU A 69 -2.40 4.66 21.76
C LEU A 69 -2.25 3.20 22.19
N LEU A 70 -3.32 2.64 22.74
CA LEU A 70 -3.38 1.20 23.00
C LEU A 70 -3.51 0.48 21.66
N ALA A 71 -2.67 -0.53 21.46
CA ALA A 71 -2.80 -1.41 20.31
C ALA A 71 -4.10 -2.21 20.41
N GLY A 72 -4.91 -2.16 19.35
CA GLY A 72 -6.23 -2.78 19.38
C GLY A 72 -7.14 -2.32 18.25
N ASP A 73 -8.39 -2.77 18.31
CA ASP A 73 -9.43 -2.36 17.36
C ASP A 73 -9.95 -0.96 17.72
N ALA A 74 -10.07 -0.11 16.72
CA ALA A 74 -10.62 1.24 16.86
C ALA A 74 -11.64 1.52 15.76
N ALA A 75 -12.62 2.37 16.06
CA ALA A 75 -13.50 2.95 15.06
C ALA A 75 -13.05 4.37 14.73
N VAL A 76 -13.05 4.69 13.44
CA VAL A 76 -12.62 5.98 12.91
C VAL A 76 -13.85 6.76 12.48
N TYR A 77 -13.96 7.99 12.98
CA TYR A 77 -15.06 8.90 12.68
C TYR A 77 -14.55 10.17 12.00
N LEU A 78 -15.28 10.61 10.97
CA LEU A 78 -15.09 11.89 10.29
C LEU A 78 -16.38 12.70 10.43
N ASN A 79 -16.30 13.91 10.99
CA ASN A 79 -17.47 14.77 11.22
C ASN A 79 -18.63 14.00 11.88
N ASN A 80 -18.32 13.28 12.96
CA ASN A 80 -19.26 12.45 13.73
C ASN A 80 -19.90 11.27 12.97
N SER A 81 -19.44 10.98 11.76
CA SER A 81 -19.90 9.85 10.95
C SER A 81 -18.89 8.71 10.98
N PHE A 82 -19.38 7.48 11.18
CA PHE A 82 -18.53 6.28 11.13
C PHE A 82 -17.95 6.09 9.73
N VAL A 83 -16.64 5.88 9.63
CA VAL A 83 -15.94 5.69 8.36
C VAL A 83 -15.42 4.26 8.21
N ALA A 84 -14.71 3.76 9.23
CA ALA A 84 -14.14 2.42 9.18
C ALA A 84 -13.76 1.89 10.56
N LYS A 85 -13.53 0.57 10.62
CA LYS A 85 -12.78 -0.08 11.71
C LYS A 85 -11.32 -0.24 11.27
N THR A 86 -10.38 0.00 12.18
CA THR A 86 -8.95 -0.20 11.94
C THR A 86 -8.26 -0.82 13.15
N LYS A 87 -7.06 -1.36 12.93
CA LYS A 87 -6.16 -1.75 14.03
C LYS A 87 -5.14 -0.66 14.24
N VAL A 88 -5.14 -0.11 15.44
CA VAL A 88 -4.18 0.92 15.84
C VAL A 88 -2.90 0.25 16.32
N LYS A 89 -1.75 0.81 15.93
CA LYS A 89 -0.44 0.52 16.50
C LYS A 89 -0.01 1.73 17.35
N ASN A 90 0.90 1.55 18.30
CA ASN A 90 1.19 2.51 19.38
C ASN A 90 1.38 3.99 18.96
N VAL A 91 1.93 4.27 17.77
CA VAL A 91 2.36 5.63 17.37
C VAL A 91 1.59 6.19 16.19
N SER A 92 1.03 5.33 15.33
CA SER A 92 0.33 5.76 14.13
C SER A 92 -0.82 4.82 13.81
N PHE A 93 -1.78 5.35 13.07
CA PHE A 93 -2.85 4.56 12.53
C PHE A 93 -3.07 4.93 11.08
N THR A 94 -3.50 3.92 10.32
CA THR A 94 -3.84 4.03 8.91
C THR A 94 -5.26 3.51 8.74
N CYS A 95 -6.05 4.20 7.92
CA CYS A 95 -7.43 3.84 7.67
C CYS A 95 -7.72 3.96 6.17
N CYS A 96 -8.28 2.89 5.59
CA CYS A 96 -8.77 2.93 4.22
C CYS A 96 -10.17 3.53 4.20
N LEU A 97 -10.37 4.58 3.40
CA LEU A 97 -11.63 5.32 3.30
C LEU A 97 -12.48 4.90 2.10
N GLY A 98 -12.02 3.89 1.37
CA GLY A 98 -12.67 3.38 0.17
C GLY A 98 -11.93 3.73 -1.12
N VAL A 99 -12.53 3.32 -2.23
CA VAL A 99 -12.00 3.51 -3.58
C VAL A 99 -12.26 4.94 -4.05
N ASP A 100 -11.26 5.56 -4.67
CA ASP A 100 -11.42 6.81 -5.41
C ASP A 100 -11.57 6.50 -6.91
N PRO A 101 -12.79 6.48 -7.47
CA PRO A 101 -13.02 6.12 -8.86
C PRO A 101 -12.48 7.17 -9.85
N ALA A 102 -12.11 8.36 -9.37
CA ALA A 102 -11.56 9.40 -10.24
C ALA A 102 -10.07 9.15 -10.60
N LEU A 103 -9.42 8.20 -9.92
CA LEU A 103 -8.10 7.70 -10.28
C LEU A 103 -8.25 6.36 -11.01
N ASN A 104 -8.02 6.37 -12.31
CA ASN A 104 -8.08 5.17 -13.13
C ASN A 104 -6.68 4.61 -13.34
N VAL A 105 -6.47 3.35 -12.96
CA VAL A 105 -5.23 2.62 -13.19
C VAL A 105 -5.47 1.56 -14.26
N ASP A 106 -4.70 1.64 -15.33
CA ASP A 106 -4.68 0.66 -16.42
C ASP A 106 -3.41 -0.19 -16.29
N TYR A 107 -3.61 -1.46 -15.89
CA TYR A 107 -2.56 -2.42 -15.62
C TYR A 107 -2.27 -3.28 -16.86
N LYS A 108 -1.41 -2.79 -17.75
CA LYS A 108 -1.16 -3.44 -19.06
C LYS A 108 -0.59 -4.84 -18.94
N PRO A 109 -0.83 -5.77 -19.88
CA PRO A 109 -0.17 -7.08 -19.88
C PRO A 109 1.35 -6.99 -19.86
N VAL A 110 2.01 -7.93 -19.18
CA VAL A 110 3.48 -7.99 -19.14
C VAL A 110 4.02 -8.44 -20.51
N LYS A 111 5.01 -7.73 -21.03
CA LYS A 111 5.77 -8.16 -22.21
C LYS A 111 6.95 -9.01 -21.75
N LYS A 112 7.21 -10.11 -22.44
CA LYS A 112 8.28 -11.04 -22.11
C LYS A 112 9.11 -11.35 -23.34
N TYR A 113 10.43 -11.30 -23.22
CA TYR A 113 11.34 -11.67 -24.30
C TYR A 113 12.66 -12.19 -23.74
N HIS A 114 13.37 -12.97 -24.56
CA HIS A 114 14.67 -13.50 -24.21
C HIS A 114 15.77 -12.49 -24.56
N GLU A 115 16.74 -12.32 -23.67
CA GLU A 115 17.90 -11.46 -23.89
C GLU A 115 19.16 -12.33 -23.91
N GLN A 116 19.96 -12.19 -24.96
CA GLN A 116 21.22 -12.92 -25.06
C GLN A 116 22.31 -12.23 -24.24
N VAL A 117 22.72 -12.85 -23.14
CA VAL A 117 23.80 -12.35 -22.29
C VAL A 117 25.14 -12.78 -22.87
N GLY A 118 25.74 -12.02 -23.80
CA GLY A 118 27.06 -12.31 -24.37
C GLY A 118 27.12 -13.47 -25.38
N LEU A 119 28.32 -13.69 -25.96
CA LEU A 119 28.54 -14.58 -27.11
C LEU A 119 28.62 -16.08 -26.77
N ILE A 120 29.03 -16.46 -25.55
CA ILE A 120 29.21 -17.85 -25.08
C ILE A 120 28.60 -18.01 -23.68
N SER A 121 27.31 -17.75 -23.54
CA SER A 121 26.66 -17.79 -22.22
C SER A 121 25.91 -19.10 -21.97
N LYS A 122 26.23 -19.74 -20.82
CA LYS A 122 25.45 -20.83 -20.19
C LYS A 122 24.20 -20.32 -19.44
N ILE A 123 23.96 -19.01 -19.47
CA ILE A 123 22.90 -18.32 -18.73
C ILE A 123 21.78 -17.95 -19.69
N SER A 124 20.55 -18.25 -19.30
CA SER A 124 19.32 -17.79 -19.92
C SER A 124 18.87 -16.51 -19.20
N SER A 125 18.61 -15.42 -19.94
CA SER A 125 18.00 -14.21 -19.39
C SER A 125 16.63 -13.99 -20.02
N THR A 126 15.59 -13.94 -19.18
CA THR A 126 14.24 -13.57 -19.61
C THR A 126 13.89 -12.21 -19.03
N VAL A 127 13.60 -11.27 -19.90
CA VAL A 127 13.24 -9.90 -19.53
C VAL A 127 11.72 -9.75 -19.51
N TYR A 128 11.25 -9.04 -18.50
CA TYR A 128 9.87 -8.72 -18.24
C TYR A 128 9.72 -7.20 -18.20
N GLU A 129 8.83 -6.68 -19.04
CA GLU A 129 8.50 -5.26 -19.09
C GLU A 129 7.01 -5.06 -18.81
N LYS A 130 6.72 -4.10 -17.95
CA LYS A 130 5.38 -3.79 -17.50
C LYS A 130 5.17 -2.28 -17.50
N VAL A 131 4.01 -1.87 -18.00
CA VAL A 131 3.58 -0.47 -18.02
C VAL A 131 2.32 -0.34 -17.18
N ILE A 132 2.32 0.61 -16.26
CA ILE A 132 1.17 0.98 -15.43
C ILE A 132 0.82 2.42 -15.82
N VAL A 133 -0.37 2.62 -16.37
CA VAL A 133 -0.84 3.96 -16.75
C VAL A 133 -1.84 4.41 -15.70
N VAL A 134 -1.62 5.60 -15.14
CA VAL A 134 -2.54 6.18 -14.16
C VAL A 134 -3.09 7.49 -14.71
N ARG A 135 -4.41 7.65 -14.68
CA ARG A 135 -5.10 8.88 -15.07
C ARG A 135 -5.83 9.50 -13.88
N ASN A 136 -5.58 10.78 -13.62
CA ASN A 136 -6.31 11.57 -12.65
C ASN A 136 -7.41 12.38 -13.34
N SER A 137 -8.68 12.04 -13.08
CA SER A 137 -9.85 12.78 -13.59
C SER A 137 -10.43 13.78 -12.58
N ARG A 138 -9.81 13.91 -11.40
CA ARG A 138 -10.19 14.91 -10.41
C ARG A 138 -9.81 16.32 -10.88
N ARG A 139 -10.40 17.32 -10.22
CA ARG A 139 -10.12 18.75 -10.44
C ARG A 139 -8.86 19.25 -9.72
N ASP A 140 -8.32 18.43 -8.82
CA ASP A 140 -7.14 18.70 -7.99
C ASP A 140 -6.01 17.71 -8.30
N SER A 141 -4.78 18.09 -7.96
CA SER A 141 -3.62 17.19 -8.06
C SER A 141 -3.66 16.16 -6.93
N VAL A 142 -3.21 14.94 -7.21
CA VAL A 142 -3.19 13.83 -6.25
C VAL A 142 -1.77 13.35 -6.01
N LEU A 143 -1.45 13.04 -4.76
CA LEU A 143 -0.29 12.24 -4.38
C LEU A 143 -0.69 10.76 -4.33
N LEU A 144 -0.15 9.95 -5.24
CA LEU A 144 -0.46 8.54 -5.37
C LEU A 144 0.79 7.68 -5.16
N THR A 145 0.65 6.66 -4.32
CA THR A 145 1.63 5.59 -4.13
C THR A 145 1.21 4.34 -4.89
N ILE A 146 2.00 3.90 -5.87
CA ILE A 146 1.83 2.62 -6.56
C ILE A 146 2.83 1.63 -5.99
N LYS A 147 2.39 0.42 -5.66
CA LYS A 147 3.24 -0.69 -5.23
C LYS A 147 3.17 -1.84 -6.21
N GLU A 148 4.32 -2.36 -6.61
CA GLU A 148 4.44 -3.52 -7.48
C GLU A 148 5.36 -4.58 -6.85
N GLN A 149 4.99 -5.85 -6.99
CA GLN A 149 5.80 -6.96 -6.48
C GLN A 149 6.72 -7.46 -7.59
N ILE A 150 8.02 -7.51 -7.30
CA ILE A 150 9.03 -8.12 -8.15
C ILE A 150 9.35 -9.51 -7.59
N PRO A 151 9.45 -10.56 -8.43
CA PRO A 151 9.85 -11.87 -7.98
C PRO A 151 11.18 -11.82 -7.22
N CYS A 152 11.25 -12.50 -6.07
CA CYS A 152 12.49 -12.75 -5.36
C CYS A 152 12.86 -14.23 -5.51
N SER A 153 14.13 -14.50 -5.78
CA SER A 153 14.65 -15.87 -5.78
C SER A 153 15.00 -16.31 -4.37
N THR A 154 14.77 -17.60 -4.07
CA THR A 154 15.34 -18.29 -2.91
C THR A 154 16.51 -19.19 -3.28
N ASP A 155 16.82 -19.33 -4.57
CA ASP A 155 17.96 -20.08 -5.10
C ASP A 155 19.06 -19.11 -5.53
N GLU A 156 20.28 -19.31 -5.04
CA GLU A 156 21.46 -18.49 -5.33
C GLU A 156 21.87 -18.52 -6.82
N LYS A 157 21.48 -19.57 -7.56
CA LYS A 157 21.73 -19.69 -9.00
C LYS A 157 20.81 -18.81 -9.85
N ILE A 158 19.66 -18.42 -9.31
CA ILE A 158 18.68 -17.59 -10.02
C ILE A 158 18.85 -16.14 -9.57
N LYS A 159 19.24 -15.28 -10.51
CA LYS A 159 19.43 -13.85 -10.25
C LYS A 159 18.28 -13.05 -10.82
N VAL A 160 17.72 -12.17 -10.00
CA VAL A 160 16.71 -11.20 -10.45
C VAL A 160 17.38 -9.83 -10.52
N ARG A 161 17.49 -9.28 -11.72
CA ARG A 161 17.95 -7.90 -11.96
C ARG A 161 16.75 -7.00 -12.19
N MET A 162 16.80 -5.76 -11.70
CA MET A 162 15.75 -4.77 -11.90
C MET A 162 16.37 -3.42 -12.25
N GLU A 163 15.67 -2.64 -13.08
CA GLU A 163 16.00 -1.25 -13.39
C GLU A 163 15.01 -0.32 -12.66
N GLY A 164 15.51 0.62 -11.84
CA GLY A 164 14.69 1.57 -11.07
C GLY A 164 14.79 1.40 -9.55
N SER A 165 14.44 2.45 -8.80
CA SER A 165 14.80 2.69 -7.39
C SER A 165 14.32 1.66 -6.34
N LYS A 166 15.08 1.60 -5.24
CA LYS A 166 14.84 1.00 -3.90
C LYS A 166 13.75 -0.08 -3.79
N LEU A 167 14.26 -1.31 -3.73
CA LEU A 167 13.56 -2.49 -3.23
C LEU A 167 13.58 -2.46 -1.69
N ASP A 168 12.43 -2.62 -1.04
CA ASP A 168 12.37 -3.20 0.30
C ASP A 168 11.59 -4.51 0.20
N ASN A 169 12.26 -5.63 0.46
CA ASN A 169 11.66 -6.97 0.47
C ASN A 169 10.91 -7.39 -0.82
N GLY A 170 11.42 -7.03 -2.01
CA GLY A 170 10.78 -7.40 -3.28
C GLY A 170 9.64 -6.50 -3.73
N ILE A 171 9.38 -5.41 -3.02
CA ILE A 171 8.32 -4.45 -3.36
C ILE A 171 8.95 -3.18 -3.93
N LEU A 172 8.51 -2.81 -5.12
CA LEU A 172 8.81 -1.55 -5.76
C LEU A 172 7.71 -0.55 -5.44
N GLU A 173 8.08 0.65 -5.01
CA GLU A 173 7.14 1.69 -4.60
C GLU A 173 7.47 3.02 -5.28
N TRP A 174 6.49 3.58 -6.00
CA TRP A 174 6.57 4.95 -6.53
C TRP A 174 5.57 5.82 -5.81
N THR A 175 6.00 7.00 -5.39
CA THR A 175 5.09 8.07 -4.97
C THR A 175 5.18 9.20 -5.99
N VAL A 176 4.07 9.44 -6.69
CA VAL A 176 3.99 10.41 -7.79
C VAL A 176 2.87 11.42 -7.55
N VAL A 177 3.13 12.67 -7.94
CA VAL A 177 2.10 13.69 -8.02
C VAL A 177 1.50 13.66 -9.41
N ILE A 178 0.20 13.42 -9.52
CA ILE A 178 -0.54 13.43 -10.78
C ILE A 178 -1.46 14.64 -10.79
N HIS A 179 -1.15 15.60 -11.65
CA HIS A 179 -1.96 16.81 -11.79
C HIS A 179 -3.37 16.54 -12.32
N SER A 180 -4.29 17.44 -12.02
CA SER A 180 -5.69 17.40 -12.48
C SER A 180 -5.79 17.15 -13.98
N GLY A 181 -6.57 16.15 -14.38
CA GLY A 181 -6.81 15.80 -15.79
C GLY A 181 -5.62 15.17 -16.52
N LYS A 182 -4.48 14.92 -15.84
CA LYS A 182 -3.27 14.36 -16.45
C LYS A 182 -3.15 12.86 -16.22
N SER A 183 -2.30 12.24 -17.04
CA SER A 183 -1.88 10.85 -16.90
C SER A 183 -0.37 10.76 -16.70
N THR A 184 0.07 9.70 -16.05
CA THR A 184 1.48 9.33 -15.93
C THR A 184 1.65 7.85 -16.25
N GLU A 185 2.84 7.47 -16.73
CA GLU A 185 3.21 6.09 -16.97
C GLU A 185 4.35 5.68 -16.05
N LEU A 186 4.18 4.54 -15.39
CA LEU A 186 5.22 3.90 -14.61
C LEU A 186 5.69 2.66 -15.36
N HIS A 187 7.00 2.62 -15.61
CA HIS A 187 7.65 1.54 -16.33
C HIS A 187 8.41 0.67 -15.34
N VAL A 188 8.16 -0.63 -15.40
CA VAL A 188 8.80 -1.64 -14.55
C VAL A 188 9.50 -2.63 -15.45
N LYS A 189 10.79 -2.84 -15.21
CA LYS A 189 11.59 -3.78 -15.97
C LYS A 189 12.47 -4.60 -15.05
N TRP A 190 12.36 -5.93 -15.20
CA TRP A 190 13.22 -6.86 -14.50
C TRP A 190 13.62 -8.02 -15.41
N ALA A 191 14.78 -8.60 -15.14
CA ALA A 191 15.30 -9.76 -15.82
C ALA A 191 15.51 -10.90 -14.81
N ILE A 192 15.11 -12.10 -15.21
CA ILE A 192 15.40 -13.33 -14.47
C ILE A 192 16.47 -14.08 -15.23
N GLU A 193 17.59 -14.31 -14.55
CA GLU A 193 18.71 -15.07 -15.06
C GLU A 193 18.84 -16.41 -14.35
N HIS A 194 19.09 -17.46 -15.12
CA HIS A 194 19.28 -18.81 -14.60
C HIS A 194 20.12 -19.67 -15.56
N PRO A 195 20.65 -20.82 -15.12
CA PRO A 195 21.30 -21.80 -16.00
C PRO A 195 20.35 -22.28 -17.11
N LYS A 196 20.84 -22.39 -18.36
CA LYS A 196 20.02 -22.74 -19.54
C LYS A 196 19.36 -24.14 -19.47
N ASP A 197 19.95 -25.04 -18.69
CA ASP A 197 19.47 -26.40 -18.45
C ASP A 197 18.36 -26.48 -17.39
N GLU A 198 18.09 -25.38 -16.69
CA GLU A 198 17.05 -25.31 -15.67
C GLU A 198 15.79 -24.60 -16.20
N ILE A 199 14.61 -25.09 -15.79
CA ILE A 199 13.31 -24.46 -16.09
C ILE A 199 12.87 -23.68 -14.86
N VAL A 200 12.78 -22.35 -14.98
CA VAL A 200 12.32 -21.48 -13.90
C VAL A 200 10.84 -21.18 -14.02
N ARG A 201 10.12 -21.27 -12.90
CA ARG A 201 8.70 -20.89 -12.80
C ARG A 201 8.52 -19.83 -11.72
N ILE A 202 7.79 -18.77 -12.04
CA ILE A 202 7.38 -17.76 -11.08
C ILE A 202 6.09 -18.26 -10.41
N VAL A 203 6.09 -18.34 -9.09
CA VAL A 203 4.93 -18.77 -8.29
C VAL A 203 4.51 -17.60 -7.40
N GLU A 204 3.23 -17.23 -7.43
CA GLU A 204 2.68 -16.27 -6.49
C GLU A 204 2.59 -16.91 -5.09
N ARG A 205 3.18 -16.24 -4.10
CA ARG A 205 2.99 -16.61 -2.69
C ARG A 205 1.60 -16.14 -2.27
N ARG A 206 0.71 -17.08 -1.95
CA ARG A 206 -0.63 -16.81 -1.39
C ARG A 206 -0.53 -16.24 0.02
#